data_AF-A0A1B7VFJ9-F1
#
_entry.id   AF-A0A1B7VFJ9-F1
#
_cell.length_a   1.000
_cell.length_b   1.000
_cell.length_c   1.000
_cell.angle_alpha   90.00
_cell.angle_beta   90.00
_cell.angle_gamma   90.00
#
_symmetry.space_group_name_H-M   'P 1'
#
loop_
_entity.id
_entity.type
_entity.pdbx_description
1 polymer ?
#
loop_
_entity_poly.entity_id
_entity_poly.type
_entity_poly.pdbx_seq_one_letter_code
_entity_poly.pdbx_strand_id
1 'polypeptide(L)'
;GTTSESIASLLNTGTYFVRVYRSSGDTNYSLSLNATPIDNAGNTTATARAVGTLTATQSFSNWVGSLDTNDYYSFNVGTQSNLTLSLTGLTANADVELLTAV
;
A
#
# COMPACT_ATOMS: atom_id res chain seq x y z
N GLY A 1 27.70 13.69 -9.84
CA GLY A 1 28.45 13.71 -11.11
C GLY A 1 27.66 14.57 -12.07
N THR A 2 27.75 14.33 -13.38
CA THR A 2 26.77 14.87 -14.36
C THR A 2 25.80 13.79 -14.86
N THR A 3 25.87 12.59 -14.29
CA THR A 3 24.98 11.46 -14.56
C THR A 3 23.63 11.69 -13.89
N SER A 4 22.53 11.27 -14.49
CA SER A 4 21.21 11.34 -13.85
C SER A 4 21.17 10.58 -12.51
N GLU A 5 20.63 11.20 -11.48
CA GLU A 5 20.38 10.59 -10.18
C GLU A 5 18.89 10.22 -9.99
N SER A 6 18.62 9.11 -9.30
CA SER A 6 17.26 8.67 -8.95
C SER A 6 17.18 8.11 -7.53
N ILE A 7 16.02 8.29 -6.90
CA ILE A 7 15.67 7.74 -5.58
C ILE A 7 14.31 7.08 -5.72
N ALA A 8 14.20 5.81 -5.30
CA ALA A 8 12.93 5.10 -5.18
C ALA A 8 12.76 4.65 -3.73
N SER A 9 11.72 5.14 -3.07
CA SER A 9 11.46 4.86 -1.65
C SER A 9 9.96 4.87 -1.39
N LEU A 10 9.50 3.99 -0.50
CA LEU A 10 8.15 4.06 0.06
C LEU A 10 8.12 5.19 1.09
N LEU A 11 7.27 6.18 0.84
CA LEU A 11 7.07 7.32 1.75
C LEU A 11 5.72 7.19 2.42
N ASN A 12 5.65 7.71 3.64
CA ASN A 12 4.43 7.71 4.42
C ASN A 12 3.64 8.98 4.19
N THR A 13 2.46 9.06 4.80
CA THR A 13 1.82 10.37 4.88
C THR A 13 2.70 11.34 5.66
N GLY A 14 2.93 12.51 5.08
CA GLY A 14 3.83 13.48 5.66
C GLY A 14 4.35 14.49 4.63
N THR A 15 5.00 15.52 5.13
CA THR A 15 5.67 16.52 4.30
C THR A 15 7.14 16.16 4.15
N TYR A 16 7.59 16.03 2.92
CA TYR A 16 8.98 15.72 2.59
C TYR A 16 9.62 16.85 1.78
N PHE A 17 10.93 16.99 1.90
CA PHE A 17 11.73 17.97 1.17
C PHE A 17 12.78 17.26 0.32
N VAL A 18 12.92 17.69 -0.93
CA VAL A 18 14.02 17.27 -1.82
C VAL A 18 15.02 18.42 -1.89
N ARG A 19 16.27 18.16 -1.50
CA ARG A 19 17.37 19.14 -1.60
C ARG A 19 18.23 18.83 -2.83
N VAL A 20 18.19 19.72 -3.82
CA VAL A 20 19.19 19.77 -4.90
C VAL A 20 20.31 20.71 -4.45
N TYR A 21 21.55 20.25 -4.43
CA TYR A 21 22.70 21.06 -4.03
C TYR A 21 23.89 20.84 -4.96
N ARG A 22 24.64 21.91 -5.24
CA ARG A 22 25.83 21.82 -6.10
C ARG A 22 26.92 20.99 -5.43
N SER A 23 27.53 20.09 -6.18
CA SER A 23 28.78 19.42 -5.78
C SER A 23 29.99 20.27 -6.19
N SER A 24 30.00 20.75 -7.44
CA SER A 24 30.95 21.71 -7.97
C SER A 24 30.35 22.41 -9.19
N GLY A 25 30.74 23.67 -9.44
CA GLY A 25 30.22 24.48 -10.55
C GLY A 25 28.74 24.87 -10.41
N ASP A 26 28.26 25.63 -11.40
CA ASP A 26 26.86 26.01 -11.56
C ASP A 26 26.22 25.16 -12.66
N THR A 27 24.97 24.76 -12.47
CA THR A 27 24.21 23.97 -13.44
C THR A 27 22.72 24.27 -13.37
N ASN A 28 22.06 24.22 -14.52
CA ASN A 28 20.60 24.12 -14.60
C ASN A 28 20.18 22.66 -14.35
N TYR A 29 18.95 22.45 -13.88
CA TYR A 29 18.39 21.11 -13.68
C TYR A 29 16.90 21.08 -14.02
N SER A 30 16.41 19.88 -14.35
CA SER A 30 14.98 19.57 -14.42
C SER A 30 14.69 18.49 -13.38
N LEU A 31 13.70 18.72 -12.52
CA LEU A 31 13.30 17.78 -11.47
C LEU A 31 11.88 17.27 -11.75
N SER A 32 11.72 15.95 -11.79
CA SER A 32 10.41 15.29 -11.84
C SER A 32 10.18 14.53 -10.54
N LEU A 33 9.02 14.72 -9.93
CA LEU A 33 8.59 14.05 -8.71
C LEU A 33 7.29 13.31 -9.00
N ASN A 34 7.23 12.04 -8.62
CA ASN A 34 6.02 11.24 -8.70
C ASN A 34 5.89 10.41 -7.42
N ALA A 35 4.68 10.40 -6.86
CA ALA A 35 4.31 9.51 -5.76
C ALA A 35 2.96 8.88 -6.11
N THR A 36 2.94 7.56 -6.24
CA THR A 36 1.71 6.78 -6.41
C THR A 36 1.32 6.21 -5.06
N PRO A 37 0.12 6.54 -4.52
CA PRO A 37 -0.38 5.87 -3.32
C PRO A 37 -0.39 4.35 -3.52
N ILE A 38 0.09 3.60 -2.52
CA ILE A 38 0.09 2.13 -2.54
C ILE A 38 -1.11 1.56 -1.76
N ASP A 39 -1.65 2.32 -0.81
CA ASP A 39 -2.77 1.88 0.02
C ASP A 39 -4.07 1.80 -0.81
N ASN A 40 -4.52 0.55 -1.01
CA ASN A 40 -5.79 0.24 -1.66
C ASN A 40 -6.79 -0.41 -0.69
N ALA A 41 -6.49 -0.47 0.62
CA ALA A 41 -7.33 -1.06 1.65
C ALA A 41 -7.20 -0.28 2.97
N GLY A 42 -8.27 0.41 3.38
CA GLY A 42 -8.13 1.34 4.50
C GLY A 42 -7.89 0.67 5.87
N ASN A 43 -7.36 1.47 6.79
CA ASN A 43 -6.97 1.09 8.15
C ASN A 43 -8.11 0.88 9.15
N THR A 44 -9.37 0.96 8.71
CA THR A 44 -10.56 0.78 9.54
C THR A 44 -11.64 0.04 8.76
N THR A 45 -12.59 -0.59 9.46
CA THR A 45 -13.76 -1.24 8.83
C THR A 45 -14.61 -0.28 7.99
N ALA A 46 -14.66 1.01 8.36
CA ALA A 46 -15.39 2.04 7.62
C ALA A 46 -14.74 2.42 6.27
N THR A 47 -13.43 2.23 6.17
CA THR A 47 -12.61 2.53 4.98
C THR A 47 -12.15 1.27 4.27
N ALA A 48 -12.72 0.11 4.61
CA ALA A 48 -12.33 -1.18 4.06
C ALA A 48 -12.50 -1.20 2.54
N ARG A 49 -11.57 -1.87 1.84
CA ARG A 49 -11.71 -2.12 0.41
C ARG A 49 -12.94 -3.00 0.16
N ALA A 50 -13.94 -2.44 -0.51
CA ALA A 50 -15.13 -3.18 -0.92
C ALA A 50 -14.79 -4.18 -2.03
N VAL A 51 -14.66 -5.46 -1.68
CA VAL A 51 -14.47 -6.57 -2.63
C VAL A 51 -15.80 -6.99 -3.25
N GLY A 52 -16.91 -6.78 -2.53
CA GLY A 52 -18.25 -7.14 -2.98
C GLY A 52 -18.62 -8.59 -2.65
N THR A 53 -19.53 -9.18 -3.44
CA THR A 53 -19.94 -10.58 -3.23
C THR A 53 -18.85 -11.53 -3.76
N LEU A 54 -18.36 -12.44 -2.91
CA LEU A 54 -17.42 -13.47 -3.34
C LEU A 54 -18.15 -14.53 -4.17
N THR A 55 -17.90 -14.54 -5.48
CA THR A 55 -18.36 -15.56 -6.43
C THR A 55 -17.23 -16.36 -7.05
N ALA A 56 -15.99 -15.92 -6.85
CA ALA A 56 -14.75 -16.56 -7.28
C ALA A 56 -13.58 -16.11 -6.38
N THR A 57 -12.41 -16.74 -6.54
CA THR A 57 -11.18 -16.31 -5.85
C THR A 57 -10.79 -14.91 -6.30
N GLN A 58 -10.63 -14.02 -5.33
CA GLN A 58 -10.09 -12.67 -5.53
C GLN A 58 -8.69 -12.60 -4.92
N SER A 59 -7.77 -11.96 -5.62
CA SER A 59 -6.37 -11.85 -5.20
C SER A 59 -5.94 -10.38 -5.16
N PHE A 60 -5.29 -9.99 -4.08
CA PHE A 60 -4.79 -8.65 -3.85
C PHE A 60 -3.33 -8.71 -3.38
N SER A 61 -2.54 -7.72 -3.77
CA SER A 61 -1.21 -7.48 -3.23
C SER A 61 -1.23 -6.10 -2.60
N ASN A 62 -0.86 -6.02 -1.34
CA ASN A 62 -0.71 -4.77 -0.61
C ASN A 62 0.39 -4.93 0.46
N TRP A 63 0.57 -3.92 1.29
CA TRP A 63 1.59 -3.88 2.32
C TRP A 63 0.98 -3.41 3.64
N VAL A 64 1.30 -4.10 4.73
CA VAL A 64 1.09 -3.62 6.10
C VAL A 64 2.42 -3.35 6.79
N GLY A 65 2.46 -2.35 7.67
CA GLY A 65 3.60 -2.01 8.50
C GLY A 65 3.32 -0.81 9.40
N SER A 66 4.37 -0.14 9.88
CA SER A 66 4.23 0.92 10.89
C SER A 66 3.45 2.16 10.44
N LEU A 67 3.14 2.24 9.15
CA LEU A 67 2.64 3.43 8.47
C LEU A 67 1.33 3.16 7.73
N ASP A 68 1.06 1.89 7.49
CA ASP A 68 -0.21 1.32 7.06
C ASP A 68 -0.47 0.10 7.95
N THR A 69 -1.08 0.35 9.10
CA THR A 69 -1.10 -0.63 10.19
C THR A 69 -2.06 -1.79 9.95
N ASN A 70 -3.07 -1.58 9.11
CA ASN A 70 -4.14 -2.53 8.86
C ASN A 70 -4.64 -2.37 7.43
N ASP A 71 -4.86 -3.49 6.77
CA ASP A 71 -5.61 -3.54 5.52
C ASP A 71 -6.97 -4.19 5.79
N TYR A 72 -8.06 -3.40 5.80
CA TYR A 72 -9.40 -3.96 5.90
C TYR A 72 -9.99 -4.23 4.52
N TYR A 73 -10.52 -5.44 4.33
CA TYR A 73 -11.28 -5.86 3.16
C TYR A 73 -12.70 -6.23 3.59
N SER A 74 -13.70 -5.75 2.87
CA SER A 74 -15.10 -6.10 3.11
C SER A 74 -15.67 -6.90 1.94
N PHE A 75 -16.36 -7.99 2.26
CA PHE A 75 -17.00 -8.85 1.28
C PHE A 75 -18.28 -9.47 1.85
N ASN A 76 -19.15 -9.93 0.96
CA ASN A 76 -20.39 -10.59 1.32
C ASN A 76 -20.41 -12.00 0.71
N VAL A 77 -21.09 -12.94 1.38
CA VAL A 77 -21.34 -14.29 0.85
C VAL A 77 -22.83 -14.42 0.59
N GLY A 78 -23.23 -14.74 -0.64
CA GLY A 78 -24.64 -14.81 -1.03
C GLY A 78 -25.37 -16.06 -0.50
N THR A 79 -24.65 -17.14 -0.26
CA THR A 79 -25.14 -18.42 0.26
C THR A 79 -24.18 -18.99 1.29
N GLN A 80 -24.67 -19.69 2.31
CA GLN A 80 -23.80 -20.32 3.32
C GLN A 80 -22.75 -21.20 2.63
N SER A 81 -21.48 -20.89 2.88
CA SER A 81 -20.34 -21.48 2.17
C SER A 81 -19.13 -21.57 3.10
N ASN A 82 -18.19 -22.47 2.79
CA ASN A 82 -16.90 -22.50 3.46
C ASN A 82 -15.99 -21.40 2.91
N LEU A 83 -15.29 -20.68 3.80
CA LEU A 83 -14.26 -19.72 3.43
C LEU A 83 -12.88 -20.41 3.47
N THR A 84 -12.09 -20.20 2.42
CA THR A 84 -10.66 -20.51 2.42
C THR A 84 -9.90 -19.19 2.22
N LEU A 85 -8.98 -18.89 3.14
CA LEU A 85 -8.13 -17.70 3.08
C LEU A 85 -6.66 -18.14 3.14
N SER A 86 -5.82 -17.54 2.31
CA SER A 86 -4.37 -17.77 2.31
C SER A 86 -3.65 -16.42 2.21
N LEU A 87 -2.79 -16.14 3.19
CA LEU A 87 -1.90 -14.98 3.20
C LEU A 87 -0.48 -15.46 2.85
N THR A 88 0.08 -14.95 1.75
CA THR A 88 1.37 -15.40 1.21
C THR A 88 2.22 -14.21 0.74
N GLY A 89 3.50 -14.45 0.41
CA GLY A 89 4.40 -13.39 -0.07
C GLY A 89 4.91 -12.44 1.02
N LEU A 90 4.73 -12.78 2.29
CA LEU A 90 5.18 -12.00 3.43
C LEU A 90 6.71 -11.97 3.52
N THR A 91 7.29 -10.79 3.76
CA THR A 91 8.72 -10.60 4.07
C THR A 91 8.97 -10.35 5.57
N ALA A 92 7.92 -10.16 6.35
CA ALA A 92 7.90 -9.98 7.79
C ALA A 92 6.61 -10.60 8.38
N ASN A 93 6.53 -10.73 9.71
CA ASN A 93 5.33 -11.29 10.37
C ASN A 93 4.10 -10.40 10.17
N ALA A 94 2.97 -11.01 9.80
CA ALA A 94 1.66 -10.38 9.76
C ALA A 94 0.61 -11.44 10.10
N ASP A 95 -0.41 -11.02 10.85
CA ASP A 95 -1.49 -11.90 11.29
C ASP A 95 -2.79 -11.54 10.56
N VAL A 96 -3.69 -12.52 10.43
CA VAL A 96 -5.00 -12.33 9.79
C VAL A 96 -6.12 -12.74 10.75
N GLU A 97 -7.17 -11.93 10.80
CA GLU A 97 -8.36 -12.17 11.61
C GLU A 97 -9.61 -12.04 10.72
N LEU A 98 -10.59 -12.94 10.92
CA LEU A 98 -11.91 -12.81 10.32
C LEU A 98 -12.84 -12.09 11.30
N LEU A 99 -13.29 -10.90 10.93
CA LEU A 99 -14.22 -10.09 11.72
C LEU A 99 -15.64 -10.21 11.17
N THR A 100 -16.64 -10.15 12.06
CA THR A 100 -18.05 -10.03 11.68
C THR A 100 -18.45 -8.58 11.54
N ALA A 101 -19.19 -8.23 10.48
CA ALA A 101 -19.88 -6.95 10.40
C ALA A 101 -20.94 -6.85 11.51
N VAL A 102 -21.01 -5.70 12.18
CA VAL A 102 -22.02 -5.39 13.21
C VAL A 102 -23.32 -4.92 12.57
#